data_AF-A0A814EWB0-F1
#
_entry.id   AF-A0A814EWB0-F1
#
_cell.length_a   1.000
_cell.length_b   1.000
_cell.length_c   1.000
_cell.angle_alpha   90.00
_cell.angle_beta   90.00
_cell.angle_gamma   90.00
#
_symmetry.space_group_name_H-M   'P 1'
#
loop_
_entity.id
_entity.type
_entity.pdbx_description
1 polymer ?
#
loop_
_entity_poly.entity_id
_entity_poly.type
_entity_poly.pdbx_seq_one_letter_code
_entity_poly.pdbx_strand_id
1 'polypeptide(L)'
;MNNQASMPPYFQWIIDKRLAICAHPFHASHIRYLLEQRIHTVISISDTYSSGIPNQSRADLHVHTLNVPDGGAPTMQQCQQFVHRMEIARQREEGVVVECIRGKGSAGVLIGCYLLALWKVPPDYIVNHLRLIRPITLETSLQEQQLIDYHSKIAPTQRHFYAEVDQPHSWDIDTSYLNTTPLATPQQLSLA
;
A
#
# COMPACT_ATOMS: atom_id res chain seq x y z
N MET A 1 -7.33 -35.08 11.81
CA MET A 1 -7.62 -33.62 11.67
C MET A 1 -6.88 -33.14 10.44
N ASN A 2 -7.58 -32.51 9.48
CA ASN A 2 -6.99 -32.15 8.18
C ASN A 2 -5.85 -31.14 8.39
N ASN A 3 -4.62 -31.52 8.04
CA ASN A 3 -3.41 -30.75 8.32
C ASN A 3 -3.04 -29.76 7.19
N GLN A 4 -3.95 -29.46 6.28
CA GLN A 4 -3.66 -28.66 5.10
C GLN A 4 -3.73 -27.15 5.39
N ALA A 5 -2.73 -26.42 4.89
CA ALA A 5 -2.76 -24.97 4.81
C ALA A 5 -3.80 -24.52 3.78
N SER A 6 -4.47 -23.40 4.05
CA SER A 6 -5.43 -22.79 3.13
C SER A 6 -5.20 -21.30 3.06
N MET A 7 -5.29 -20.72 1.87
CA MET A 7 -5.07 -19.29 1.67
C MET A 7 -6.12 -18.46 2.44
N PRO A 8 -5.73 -17.40 3.16
CA PRO A 8 -6.68 -16.49 3.80
C PRO A 8 -7.61 -15.82 2.77
N PRO A 9 -8.84 -15.42 3.16
CA PRO A 9 -9.75 -14.74 2.25
C PRO A 9 -9.17 -13.42 1.74
N TYR A 10 -9.41 -13.11 0.46
CA TYR A 10 -8.92 -11.89 -0.22
C TYR A 10 -7.40 -11.67 -0.11
N PHE A 11 -6.62 -12.73 0.07
CA PHE A 11 -5.16 -12.65 0.07
C PHE A 11 -4.64 -12.20 -1.28
N GLN A 12 -3.73 -11.23 -1.28
CA GLN A 12 -3.05 -10.73 -2.46
C GLN A 12 -1.66 -10.24 -2.10
N TRP A 13 -0.65 -10.61 -2.88
CA TRP A 13 0.65 -9.97 -2.84
C TRP A 13 0.58 -8.59 -3.50
N ILE A 14 1.01 -7.56 -2.77
CA ILE A 14 1.26 -6.22 -3.32
C ILE A 14 2.70 -6.13 -3.82
N ILE A 15 3.63 -6.68 -3.03
CA ILE A 15 5.02 -6.90 -3.42
C ILE A 15 5.31 -8.37 -3.14
N ASP A 16 5.66 -9.11 -4.19
CA ASP A 16 5.90 -10.55 -4.12
C ASP A 16 6.80 -10.91 -2.93
N LYS A 17 6.34 -11.86 -2.12
CA LYS A 17 7.02 -12.41 -0.93
C LYS A 17 7.41 -11.40 0.16
N ARG A 18 6.98 -10.14 0.08
CA ARG A 18 7.36 -9.08 1.04
C ARG A 18 6.17 -8.42 1.70
N LEU A 19 5.16 -8.05 0.92
CA LEU A 19 4.00 -7.33 1.42
C LEU A 19 2.73 -7.90 0.79
N ALA A 20 1.89 -8.48 1.63
CA ALA A 20 0.56 -8.94 1.27
C ALA A 20 -0.52 -8.16 2.00
N ILE A 21 -1.74 -8.26 1.49
CA ILE A 21 -2.98 -7.86 2.15
C ILE A 21 -3.92 -9.06 2.19
N CYS A 22 -4.73 -9.18 3.25
CA CYS A 22 -5.82 -10.15 3.29
C CYS A 22 -6.98 -9.66 4.15
N ALA A 23 -8.12 -10.35 4.08
CA ALA A 23 -9.13 -10.26 5.12
C ALA A 23 -8.73 -11.09 6.34
N HIS A 24 -9.47 -10.95 7.43
CA HIS A 24 -9.13 -11.55 8.71
C HIS A 24 -8.93 -13.08 8.63
N PRO A 25 -7.78 -13.62 9.08
CA PRO A 25 -7.51 -15.06 9.04
C PRO A 25 -8.16 -15.79 10.24
N PHE A 26 -9.37 -16.31 10.06
CA PHE A 26 -10.16 -16.97 11.13
C PHE A 26 -9.72 -18.40 11.51
N HIS A 27 -8.90 -19.08 10.71
CA HIS A 27 -8.61 -20.52 10.89
C HIS A 27 -7.12 -20.80 11.00
N ALA A 28 -6.75 -21.84 11.77
CA ALA A 28 -5.36 -22.28 11.89
C ALA A 28 -4.72 -22.71 10.55
N SER A 29 -5.52 -23.09 9.55
CA SER A 29 -5.04 -23.34 8.18
C SER A 29 -4.58 -22.07 7.47
N HIS A 30 -5.21 -20.92 7.74
CA HIS A 30 -4.77 -19.61 7.23
C HIS A 30 -3.43 -19.20 7.82
N ILE A 31 -3.27 -19.42 9.13
CA ILE A 31 -2.02 -19.14 9.83
C ILE A 31 -0.88 -20.00 9.29
N ARG A 32 -1.12 -21.31 9.10
CA ARG A 32 -0.15 -22.21 8.44
C ARG A 32 0.22 -21.74 7.04
N TYR A 33 -0.75 -21.32 6.24
CA TYR A 33 -0.47 -20.77 4.91
C TYR A 33 0.45 -19.55 4.99
N LEU A 34 0.19 -18.60 5.89
CA LEU A 34 1.05 -17.43 6.09
C LEU A 34 2.50 -17.85 6.42
N LEU A 35 2.66 -18.79 7.36
CA LEU A 35 3.98 -19.31 7.75
C LEU A 35 4.69 -20.03 6.59
N GLU A 36 3.98 -20.84 5.80
CA GLU A 36 4.53 -21.49 4.60
C GLU A 36 4.97 -20.47 3.54
N GLN A 37 4.29 -19.33 3.46
CA GLN A 37 4.68 -18.18 2.63
C GLN A 37 5.76 -17.29 3.26
N ARG A 38 6.37 -17.71 4.39
CA ARG A 38 7.35 -16.95 5.18
C ARG A 38 6.84 -15.61 5.71
N ILE A 39 5.53 -15.49 5.91
CA ILE A 39 4.91 -14.32 6.54
C ILE A 39 4.92 -14.54 8.05
N HIS A 40 5.75 -13.78 8.75
CA HIS A 40 5.87 -13.82 10.21
C HIS A 40 5.32 -12.58 10.89
N THR A 41 5.14 -11.47 10.15
CA THR A 41 4.60 -10.24 10.72
C THR A 41 3.20 -9.97 10.21
N VAL A 42 2.28 -9.71 11.13
CA VAL A 42 0.89 -9.34 10.83
C VAL A 42 0.60 -7.96 11.37
N ILE A 43 0.09 -7.09 10.49
CA ILE A 43 -0.44 -5.78 10.86
C ILE A 43 -1.96 -5.88 10.84
N SER A 44 -2.55 -5.95 12.03
CA SER A 44 -3.97 -6.10 12.25
C SER A 44 -4.63 -4.73 12.39
N ILE A 45 -5.44 -4.33 11.42
CA ILE A 45 -6.21 -3.09 11.46
C ILE A 45 -7.61 -3.40 11.98
N SER A 46 -8.00 -2.75 13.07
CA SER A 46 -9.31 -2.91 13.67
C SER A 46 -9.92 -1.58 14.11
N ASP A 47 -11.24 -1.50 14.08
CA ASP A 47 -12.04 -0.42 14.66
C ASP A 47 -12.32 -0.62 16.17
N THR A 48 -12.03 -1.82 16.67
CA THR A 48 -12.29 -2.27 18.04
C THR A 48 -11.12 -3.11 18.55
N TYR A 49 -10.79 -3.03 19.85
CA TYR A 49 -9.66 -3.77 20.43
C TYR A 49 -9.84 -5.31 20.43
N SER A 50 -10.99 -5.82 20.00
CA SER A 50 -11.44 -7.20 20.20
C SER A 50 -11.28 -8.11 18.98
N SER A 51 -10.87 -7.57 17.83
CA SER A 51 -10.88 -8.24 16.51
C SER A 51 -9.44 -8.42 15.98
N GLY A 52 -8.58 -9.04 16.79
CA GLY A 52 -7.24 -9.43 16.40
C GLY A 52 -7.12 -10.94 16.18
N ILE A 53 -6.05 -11.38 15.53
CA ILE A 53 -5.73 -12.81 15.39
C ILE A 53 -5.82 -13.49 16.76
N PRO A 54 -6.53 -14.64 16.89
CA PRO A 54 -6.69 -15.34 18.15
C PRO A 54 -5.35 -15.59 18.86
N ASN A 55 -5.30 -15.36 20.17
CA ASN A 55 -4.06 -15.41 20.96
C ASN A 55 -3.24 -16.70 20.77
N GLN A 56 -3.91 -17.83 20.54
CA GLN A 56 -3.27 -19.13 20.32
C GLN A 56 -2.43 -19.18 19.03
N SER A 57 -2.74 -18.35 18.04
CA SER A 57 -2.01 -18.22 16.78
C SER A 57 -0.93 -17.14 16.79
N ARG A 58 -0.78 -16.40 17.90
CA ARG A 58 0.23 -15.34 18.06
C ARG A 58 1.61 -15.88 18.46
N ALA A 59 1.72 -17.15 18.85
CA ALA A 59 3.00 -17.73 19.25
C ALA A 59 4.00 -17.75 18.08
N ASP A 60 3.52 -17.99 16.86
CA ASP A 60 4.34 -18.11 15.65
C ASP A 60 4.37 -16.82 14.80
N LEU A 61 3.64 -15.78 15.22
CA LEU A 61 3.45 -14.54 14.47
C LEU A 61 3.70 -13.28 15.31
N HIS A 62 4.43 -12.33 14.74
CA HIS A 62 4.58 -10.96 15.24
C HIS A 62 3.33 -10.14 14.88
N VAL A 63 2.31 -10.20 15.74
CA VAL A 63 1.04 -9.47 15.53
C VAL A 63 1.10 -8.07 16.14
N HIS A 64 0.90 -7.05 15.30
CA HIS A 64 0.80 -5.65 15.68
C HIS A 64 -0.59 -5.11 15.36
N THR A 65 -1.33 -4.70 16.39
CA THR A 65 -2.68 -4.18 16.23
C THR A 65 -2.67 -2.66 16.14
N LEU A 66 -3.35 -2.12 15.13
CA LEU A 66 -3.56 -0.71 14.90
C LEU A 66 -5.05 -0.40 15.01
N ASN A 67 -5.39 0.54 15.89
CA ASN A 67 -6.74 1.07 15.98
C ASN A 67 -6.92 2.15 14.90
N VAL A 68 -7.84 1.90 13.96
CA VAL A 68 -8.23 2.84 12.91
C VAL A 68 -9.75 2.79 12.79
N PRO A 69 -10.47 3.90 13.02
CA PRO A 69 -11.92 3.94 12.86
C PRO A 69 -12.36 3.55 11.44
N ASP A 70 -13.58 2.99 11.30
CA ASP A 70 -14.14 2.66 9.98
C ASP A 70 -14.21 3.90 9.08
N GLY A 71 -13.79 3.77 7.83
CA GLY A 71 -13.63 4.90 6.89
C GLY A 71 -12.50 5.89 7.22
N GLY A 72 -11.81 5.71 8.35
CA GLY A 72 -10.70 6.54 8.80
C GLY A 72 -9.37 6.22 8.11
N ALA A 73 -8.33 6.93 8.51
CA ALA A 73 -6.95 6.71 8.07
C ALA A 73 -6.04 6.43 9.29
N PRO A 74 -5.02 5.57 9.16
CA PRO A 74 -3.97 5.45 10.16
C PRO A 74 -3.28 6.79 10.40
N THR A 75 -2.90 7.07 11.65
CA THR A 75 -2.18 8.29 11.98
C THR A 75 -0.78 8.32 11.34
N MET A 76 -0.20 9.51 11.23
CA MET A 76 1.18 9.68 10.76
C MET A 76 2.17 8.78 11.51
N GLN A 77 2.03 8.67 12.84
CA GLN A 77 2.88 7.82 13.66
C GLN A 77 2.69 6.33 13.33
N GLN A 78 1.45 5.87 13.15
CA GLN A 78 1.16 4.50 12.76
C GLN A 78 1.76 4.18 11.37
N CYS A 79 1.69 5.12 10.42
CA CYS A 79 2.31 4.99 9.10
C CYS A 79 3.84 4.85 9.21
N GLN A 80 4.50 5.71 9.99
CA GLN A 80 5.95 5.63 10.21
C GLN A 80 6.36 4.33 10.90
N GLN A 81 5.59 3.88 11.89
CA GLN A 81 5.81 2.59 12.56
C GLN A 81 5.64 1.42 11.61
N PHE A 82 4.63 1.43 10.74
CA PHE A 82 4.43 0.40 9.73
C PHE A 82 5.63 0.32 8.77
N VAL A 83 6.08 1.45 8.23
CA VAL A 83 7.25 1.48 7.33
C VAL A 83 8.52 0.99 8.03
N HIS A 84 8.72 1.34 9.30
CA HIS A 84 9.83 0.82 10.08
C HIS A 84 9.75 -0.71 10.28
N ARG A 85 8.54 -1.26 10.50
CA ARG A 85 8.33 -2.71 10.60
C ARG A 85 8.60 -3.44 9.29
N MET A 86 8.21 -2.84 8.15
CA MET A 86 8.56 -3.38 6.84
C MET A 86 10.07 -3.50 6.67
N GLU A 87 10.83 -2.52 7.17
CA GLU A 87 12.29 -2.56 7.13
C GLU A 87 12.88 -3.65 8.05
N ILE A 88 12.33 -3.84 9.26
CA ILE A 88 12.72 -4.94 10.15
C ILE A 88 12.43 -6.30 9.49
N ALA A 89 11.25 -6.49 8.92
CA ALA A 89 10.88 -7.74 8.25
C ALA A 89 11.78 -8.01 7.03
N ARG A 90 12.11 -6.96 6.26
CA ARG A 90 13.07 -7.04 5.15
C ARG A 90 14.44 -7.54 5.62
N GLN A 91 14.95 -7.05 6.75
CA GLN A 91 16.24 -7.48 7.31
C GLN A 91 16.23 -8.93 7.79
N ARG A 92 15.04 -9.47 8.11
CA ARG A 92 14.84 -10.87 8.51
C ARG A 92 14.48 -11.78 7.34
N GLU A 93 14.36 -11.24 6.13
CA GLU A 93 13.87 -11.97 4.94
C GLU A 93 12.45 -12.56 5.15
N GLU A 94 11.61 -11.85 5.90
CA GLU A 94 10.24 -12.23 6.22
C GLU A 94 9.22 -11.39 5.44
N GLY A 95 8.09 -12.02 5.13
CA GLY A 95 6.91 -11.35 4.60
C GLY A 95 6.09 -10.67 5.71
N VAL A 96 5.40 -9.60 5.32
CA VAL A 96 4.41 -8.90 6.14
C VAL A 96 3.05 -9.02 5.48
N VAL A 97 2.01 -9.29 6.28
CA VAL A 97 0.62 -9.18 5.82
C VAL A 97 -0.11 -8.08 6.59
N VAL A 98 -0.81 -7.22 5.88
CA VAL A 98 -1.78 -6.28 6.46
C VAL A 98 -3.15 -6.94 6.40
N GLU A 99 -3.75 -7.19 7.56
CA GLU A 99 -5.08 -7.76 7.65
C GLU A 99 -6.09 -6.75 8.18
N CYS A 100 -7.27 -6.76 7.58
CA CYS A 100 -8.39 -5.90 7.96
C CYS A 100 -9.68 -6.71 7.81
N ILE A 101 -10.66 -6.50 8.70
CA ILE A 101 -11.91 -7.28 8.80
C ILE A 101 -12.59 -7.50 7.43
N ARG A 102 -12.51 -6.51 6.52
CA ARG A 102 -13.10 -6.58 5.17
C ARG A 102 -12.08 -6.39 4.04
N GLY A 103 -10.77 -6.33 4.35
CA GLY A 103 -9.72 -5.96 3.38
C GLY A 103 -9.91 -4.54 2.81
N LYS A 104 -10.41 -3.60 3.62
CA LYS A 104 -10.90 -2.28 3.20
C LYS A 104 -9.82 -1.17 3.24
N GLY A 105 -10.18 0.01 2.75
CA GLY A 105 -9.31 1.07 2.22
C GLY A 105 -8.21 1.58 3.16
N SER A 106 -8.37 1.49 4.48
CA SER A 106 -7.38 1.93 5.47
C SER A 106 -6.08 1.10 5.45
N ALA A 107 -6.14 -0.17 5.06
CA ALA A 107 -4.92 -0.97 4.78
C ALA A 107 -4.11 -0.39 3.61
N GLY A 108 -4.82 0.17 2.63
CA GLY A 108 -4.24 0.87 1.49
C GLY A 108 -3.40 2.06 1.86
N VAL A 109 -3.74 2.78 2.94
CA VAL A 109 -2.94 3.92 3.41
C VAL A 109 -1.57 3.45 3.90
N LEU A 110 -1.52 2.39 4.71
CA LEU A 110 -0.24 1.84 5.19
C LEU A 110 0.62 1.35 4.02
N ILE A 111 0.01 0.56 3.13
CA ILE A 111 0.66 0.05 1.93
C ILE A 111 1.19 1.22 1.08
N GLY A 112 0.35 2.23 0.84
CA GLY A 112 0.71 3.42 0.07
C GLY A 112 1.87 4.19 0.69
N CYS A 113 1.88 4.41 2.00
CA CYS A 113 3.01 5.03 2.71
C CYS A 113 4.31 4.24 2.50
N TYR A 114 4.26 2.91 2.54
CA TYR A 114 5.45 2.10 2.26
C TYR A 114 5.90 2.19 0.80
N LEU A 115 4.97 2.18 -0.16
CA LEU A 115 5.29 2.36 -1.57
C LEU A 115 5.86 3.75 -1.87
N LEU A 116 5.36 4.81 -1.23
CA LEU A 116 5.94 6.16 -1.33
C LEU A 116 7.38 6.19 -0.82
N ALA A 117 7.63 5.55 0.32
CA ALA A 117 8.98 5.45 0.88
C ALA A 117 9.93 4.65 -0.04
N LEU A 118 9.42 3.61 -0.71
CA LEU A 118 10.19 2.71 -1.56
C LEU A 118 10.45 3.26 -2.97
N TRP A 119 9.40 3.74 -3.65
CA TRP A 119 9.44 4.13 -5.06
C TRP A 119 9.75 5.61 -5.27
N LYS A 120 9.60 6.45 -4.23
CA LYS A 120 9.89 7.89 -4.29
C LYS A 120 9.08 8.63 -5.36
N VAL A 121 7.85 8.18 -5.60
CA VAL A 121 6.94 8.76 -6.60
C VAL A 121 5.93 9.72 -5.97
N PRO A 122 5.25 10.56 -6.76
CA PRO A 122 4.13 11.37 -6.30
C PRO A 122 2.96 10.54 -5.70
N PRO A 123 2.18 11.10 -4.75
CA PRO A 123 1.04 10.41 -4.12
C PRO A 123 -0.04 9.92 -5.09
N ASP A 124 -0.38 10.70 -6.10
CA ASP A 124 -1.39 10.37 -7.11
C ASP A 124 -1.02 9.10 -7.91
N TYR A 125 0.27 8.89 -8.19
CA TYR A 125 0.75 7.65 -8.80
C TYR A 125 0.44 6.44 -7.91
N ILE A 126 0.67 6.55 -6.59
CA ILE A 126 0.38 5.47 -5.64
C ILE A 126 -1.12 5.21 -5.52
N VAL A 127 -1.94 6.26 -5.45
CA VAL A 127 -3.40 6.14 -5.43
C VAL A 127 -3.89 5.37 -6.65
N ASN A 128 -3.45 5.78 -7.85
CA ASN A 128 -3.82 5.15 -9.11
C ASN A 128 -3.33 3.70 -9.19
N HIS A 129 -2.07 3.45 -8.82
CA HIS A 129 -1.51 2.11 -8.81
C HIS A 129 -2.29 1.16 -7.89
N LEU A 130 -2.60 1.60 -6.66
CA LEU A 130 -3.36 0.79 -5.70
C LEU A 130 -4.78 0.50 -6.19
N ARG A 131 -5.44 1.45 -6.85
CA ARG A 131 -6.77 1.25 -7.45
C ARG A 131 -6.74 0.30 -8.64
N LEU A 132 -5.67 0.30 -9.43
CA LEU A 132 -5.49 -0.65 -10.53
C LEU A 132 -5.35 -2.09 -10.02
N ILE A 133 -4.51 -2.31 -9.01
CA ILE A 133 -4.27 -3.66 -8.49
C ILE A 133 -5.37 -4.13 -7.52
N ARG A 134 -6.07 -3.18 -6.87
CA ARG A 134 -7.11 -3.45 -5.88
C ARG A 134 -8.12 -2.28 -5.82
N PRO A 135 -9.18 -2.30 -6.65
CA PRO A 135 -10.12 -1.18 -6.83
C PRO A 135 -10.80 -0.64 -5.57
N ILE A 136 -10.91 -1.44 -4.50
CA ILE A 136 -11.56 -1.09 -3.23
C ILE A 136 -10.61 -0.31 -2.29
N THR A 137 -9.36 -0.06 -2.71
CA THR A 137 -8.35 0.63 -1.90
C THR A 137 -8.57 2.16 -1.90
N LEU A 138 -8.35 2.82 -0.75
CA LEU A 138 -8.47 4.27 -0.56
C LEU A 138 -9.90 4.79 -0.86
N GLU A 139 -10.83 4.42 0.02
CA GLU A 139 -12.27 4.65 -0.11
C GLU A 139 -12.68 6.10 0.21
N THR A 140 -11.86 6.83 0.96
CA THR A 140 -12.19 8.19 1.43
C THR A 140 -11.10 9.20 1.09
N SER A 141 -11.49 10.46 0.90
CA SER A 141 -10.54 11.56 0.67
C SER A 141 -9.56 11.75 1.84
N LEU A 142 -9.98 11.42 3.06
CA LEU A 142 -9.12 11.42 4.24
C LEU A 142 -7.95 10.43 4.11
N GLN A 143 -8.19 9.26 3.52
CA GLN A 143 -7.15 8.25 3.29
C GLN A 143 -6.16 8.70 2.21
N GLU A 144 -6.64 9.33 1.13
CA GLU A 144 -5.77 9.93 0.11
C GLU A 144 -4.96 11.09 0.68
N GLN A 145 -5.59 11.98 1.46
CA GLN A 145 -4.89 13.10 2.11
C GLN A 145 -3.77 12.61 3.02
N GLN A 146 -3.98 11.50 3.74
CA GLN A 146 -2.95 10.93 4.62
C GLN A 146 -1.70 10.49 3.84
N LEU A 147 -1.83 10.07 2.57
CA LEU A 147 -0.69 9.77 1.69
C LEU A 147 0.06 11.04 1.28
N ILE A 148 -0.68 12.12 0.98
CA ILE A 148 -0.10 13.43 0.65
C ILE A 148 0.69 13.99 1.83
N ASP A 149 0.11 13.92 3.03
CA ASP A 149 0.74 14.39 4.27
C ASP A 149 2.00 13.56 4.59
N TYR A 150 1.93 12.24 4.39
CA TYR A 150 3.08 11.35 4.60
C TYR A 150 4.20 11.64 3.61
N HIS A 151 3.86 11.78 2.32
CA HIS A 151 4.80 12.15 1.26
C HIS A 151 5.50 13.47 1.56
N SER A 152 4.74 14.52 1.93
CA SER A 152 5.28 15.84 2.28
C SER A 152 6.30 15.76 3.43
N LYS A 153 6.11 14.82 4.37
CA LYS A 153 7.03 14.58 5.48
C LYS A 153 8.34 13.90 5.06
N ILE A 154 8.31 13.00 4.08
CA ILE A 154 9.48 12.23 3.64
C ILE A 154 10.19 12.84 2.42
N ALA A 155 9.52 13.68 1.62
CA ALA A 155 10.10 14.31 0.44
C ALA A 155 11.41 15.09 0.73
N PRO A 156 11.56 15.82 1.86
CA PRO A 156 12.82 16.50 2.19
C PRO A 156 14.01 15.56 2.33
N THR A 157 13.81 14.32 2.79
CA THR A 157 14.87 13.31 2.90
C THR A 157 15.13 12.59 1.57
N GLN A 158 14.28 12.81 0.57
CA GLN A 158 14.36 12.23 -0.78
C GLN A 158 14.78 13.26 -1.85
N ARG A 159 15.19 14.48 -1.46
CA ARG A 159 15.43 15.64 -2.35
C ARG A 159 16.21 15.38 -3.64
N HIS A 160 17.17 14.47 -3.64
CA HIS A 160 17.92 14.15 -4.87
C HIS A 160 17.03 13.56 -5.97
N PHE A 161 15.98 12.82 -5.61
CA PHE A 161 15.08 12.20 -6.59
C PHE A 161 14.13 13.21 -7.24
N TYR A 162 13.56 14.14 -6.46
CA TYR A 162 12.63 15.14 -6.99
C TYR A 162 13.32 16.24 -7.81
N ALA A 163 14.57 16.57 -7.50
CA ALA A 163 15.34 17.56 -8.27
C ALA A 163 15.64 17.12 -9.71
N GLU A 164 15.61 15.81 -10.01
CA GLU A 164 15.77 15.28 -11.37
C GLU A 164 14.45 15.30 -12.17
N VAL A 165 13.31 15.15 -11.49
CA VAL A 165 11.97 15.13 -12.14
C VAL A 165 11.50 16.55 -12.49
N ASP A 166 11.87 17.56 -11.69
CA ASP A 166 11.56 18.98 -11.96
C ASP A 166 12.44 19.61 -13.06
N GLN A 167 13.36 18.86 -13.67
CA GLN A 167 13.97 19.26 -14.94
C GLN A 167 12.86 19.24 -16.01
N PRO A 168 12.61 20.35 -16.74
CA PRO A 168 11.64 20.37 -17.82
C PRO A 168 12.14 19.46 -18.95
N HIS A 169 11.82 18.17 -18.86
CA HIS A 169 11.95 17.26 -19.97
C HIS A 169 10.81 17.61 -20.91
N SER A 170 11.13 18.21 -22.06
CA SER A 170 10.18 18.30 -23.17
C SER A 170 9.87 16.87 -23.61
N TRP A 171 8.77 16.31 -23.10
CA TRP A 171 8.25 15.05 -23.61
C TRP A 171 7.62 15.34 -24.97
N ASP A 172 8.45 15.32 -26.01
CA ASP A 172 7.97 15.21 -27.39
C ASP A 172 7.41 13.79 -27.53
N ILE A 173 6.12 13.64 -27.21
CA ILE A 173 5.39 12.41 -27.50
C ILE A 173 5.35 12.31 -29.02
N ASP A 174 6.17 11.43 -29.58
CA ASP A 174 6.09 11.06 -30.98
C ASP A 174 4.73 10.40 -31.23
N THR A 175 3.76 11.21 -31.68
CA THR A 175 2.40 10.78 -32.01
C THR A 175 2.28 10.40 -33.49
N SER A 176 3.39 10.27 -34.22
CA SER A 176 3.37 9.92 -35.64
C SER A 176 2.65 8.59 -35.92
N TYR A 177 2.69 7.66 -34.97
CA TYR A 177 1.98 6.37 -35.04
C TYR A 177 0.45 6.50 -34.94
N LEU A 178 -0.08 7.62 -34.46
CA LEU A 178 -1.52 7.84 -34.36
C LEU A 178 -2.15 8.26 -35.70
N ASN A 179 -1.35 8.59 -36.73
CA ASN A 179 -1.82 9.13 -38.02
C ASN A 179 -2.82 10.30 -37.85
N THR A 180 -2.78 10.97 -36.71
CA THR A 180 -3.58 12.15 -36.44
C THR A 180 -2.85 13.36 -36.98
N THR A 181 -3.48 14.12 -37.87
CA THR A 181 -3.01 15.47 -38.21
C THR A 181 -2.88 16.25 -36.89
N PRO A 182 -1.72 16.84 -36.57
CA PRO A 182 -1.56 17.61 -35.35
C PRO A 182 -2.65 18.68 -35.28
N LEU A 183 -3.37 18.76 -34.16
CA LEU A 183 -4.26 19.89 -33.90
C LEU A 183 -3.40 21.15 -33.87
N ALA A 184 -3.86 22.18 -34.59
CA ALA A 184 -3.18 23.47 -34.67
C ALA A 184 -2.84 23.95 -33.25
N THR A 185 -1.61 24.43 -33.08
CA THR A 185 -1.15 24.95 -31.79
C THR A 185 -2.05 26.11 -31.34
N PRO A 186 -2.22 26.36 -30.03
CA PRO A 186 -3.10 27.42 -29.52
C PRO A 186 -2.80 28.82 -30.11
N GLN A 187 -1.57 29.05 -30.59
CA GLN A 187 -1.14 30.28 -31.26
C GLN A 187 -1.71 30.46 -32.68
N GLN A 188 -2.20 29.40 -33.33
CA GLN A 188 -2.83 29.47 -34.66
C GLN A 188 -4.34 29.75 -34.58
N LEU A 189 -4.95 29.60 -33.39
CA LEU A 189 -6.39 29.82 -33.17
C LEU A 189 -6.72 31.28 -32.77
N SER A 190 -5.72 32.14 -32.55
CA SER A 190 -5.93 33.54 -32.18
C SER A 190 -5.90 34.52 -33.36
N LEU A 191 -5.82 34.02 -34.60
CA LEU A 191 -5.78 34.83 -35.82
C LEU A 191 -6.89 34.49 -36.83
N ALA A 192 -7.93 33.80 -36.38
CA ALA A 192 -9.13 33.51 -37.17
C ALA A 192 -10.34 34.30 -36.65
#